data_AF-A0AAX6NBI8-F1
#
_entry.id   AF-A0AAX6NBI8-F1
#
_cell.length_a   1.000
_cell.length_b   1.000
_cell.length_c   1.000
_cell.angle_alpha   90.00
_cell.angle_beta   90.00
_cell.angle_gamma   90.00
#
_symmetry.space_group_name_H-M   'P 1'
#
loop_
_entity.id
_entity.type
_entity.pdbx_description
1 polymer ?
#
loop_
_entity_poly.entity_id
_entity_poly.type
_entity_poly.pdbx_seq_one_letter_code
_entity_poly.pdbx_strand_id
1 'polypeptide(L)'
;MKKFCLIFAVFLILVVSGCKKDDEMSKKDIVQRASDVAVEYIRVKKDKDFVVKDAEFSSATNSSIVFVYGYYKPEKDKEVVLMVDSADDYKITGVGSN
;
A
#
# COMPACT_ATOMS: atom_id res chain seq x y z
N MET A 1 7.25 57.04 8.88
CA MET A 1 6.62 56.09 9.82
C MET A 1 5.17 55.87 9.42
N LYS A 2 4.64 54.64 9.63
CA LYS A 2 3.21 54.27 9.57
C LYS A 2 2.58 53.95 8.22
N LYS A 3 3.15 53.12 7.33
CA LYS A 3 2.31 52.37 6.33
C LYS A 3 2.76 50.94 6.01
N PHE A 4 3.84 50.42 6.60
CA PHE A 4 4.41 49.12 6.21
C PHE A 4 4.08 47.94 7.15
N CYS A 5 3.12 48.10 8.09
CA CYS A 5 2.81 47.03 9.06
C CYS A 5 1.60 46.16 8.72
N LEU A 6 0.88 46.40 7.62
CA LEU A 6 -0.41 45.73 7.36
C LEU A 6 -0.38 44.69 6.22
N ILE A 7 0.79 44.22 5.79
CA ILE A 7 0.90 43.14 4.78
C ILE A 7 1.38 41.82 5.41
N PHE A 8 1.86 41.84 6.66
CA PHE A 8 2.35 40.62 7.31
C PHE A 8 1.25 39.77 7.97
N ALA A 9 0.03 40.31 8.13
CA ALA A 9 -1.06 39.63 8.85
C ALA A 9 -1.92 38.69 7.97
N VAL A 10 -1.76 38.69 6.65
CA VAL A 10 -2.62 37.90 5.73
C VAL A 10 -1.95 36.61 5.24
N PHE A 11 -0.64 36.45 5.44
CA PHE A 11 0.07 35.25 4.97
C PHE A 11 -0.02 34.05 5.94
N LEU A 12 -0.60 34.23 7.13
CA LEU A 12 -0.66 33.21 8.18
C LEU A 12 -1.87 32.28 8.11
N ILE A 13 -2.76 32.43 7.11
CA ILE A 13 -4.04 31.69 7.06
C ILE A 13 -4.02 30.54 6.02
N LEU A 14 -2.96 30.36 5.21
CA LEU A 14 -2.98 29.38 4.10
C LEU A 14 -2.38 28.00 4.38
N VAL A 15 -1.95 27.68 5.60
CA VAL A 15 -1.33 26.37 5.93
C VAL A 15 -2.23 25.40 6.70
N VAL A 16 -3.56 25.52 6.59
CA VAL A 16 -4.50 24.54 7.18
C VAL A 16 -5.09 23.58 6.13
N SER A 17 -4.28 23.15 5.15
CA SER A 17 -4.69 22.13 4.17
C SER A 17 -3.79 20.89 4.13
N GLY A 18 -2.87 20.76 5.10
CA GLY A 18 -2.04 19.56 5.26
C GLY A 18 -2.59 18.68 6.38
N CYS A 19 -3.27 17.59 6.03
CA CYS A 19 -3.47 16.44 6.94
C CYS A 19 -4.17 15.22 6.29
N LYS A 20 -4.36 15.15 4.96
CA LYS A 20 -5.03 13.99 4.33
C LYS A 20 -4.40 13.44 3.05
N LYS A 21 -3.64 14.24 2.30
CA LYS A 21 -3.10 13.82 0.99
C LYS A 21 -1.85 12.94 1.11
N ASP A 22 -0.99 13.21 2.09
CA ASP A 22 0.29 12.48 2.24
C ASP A 22 0.09 11.04 2.73
N ASP A 23 -0.88 10.84 3.63
CA ASP A 23 -1.23 9.52 4.17
C ASP A 23 -1.87 8.59 3.12
N GLU A 24 -2.60 9.14 2.15
CA GLU A 24 -3.25 8.33 1.10
C GLU A 24 -2.24 7.91 0.02
N MET A 25 -1.32 8.80 -0.36
CA MET A 25 -0.25 8.46 -1.31
C MET A 25 0.67 7.37 -0.73
N SER A 26 1.07 7.50 0.54
CA SER A 26 1.93 6.50 1.19
C SER A 26 1.28 5.12 1.28
N LYS A 27 -0.03 5.02 1.54
CA LYS A 27 -0.74 3.74 1.54
C LYS A 27 -0.77 3.07 0.17
N LYS A 28 -1.01 3.83 -0.90
CA LYS A 28 -1.02 3.28 -2.27
C LYS A 28 0.34 2.75 -2.67
N ASP A 29 1.41 3.47 -2.30
CA ASP A 29 2.78 3.04 -2.58
C ASP A 29 3.13 1.73 -1.85
N ILE A 30 2.71 1.59 -0.58
CA ILE A 30 2.90 0.35 0.19
C ILE A 30 2.14 -0.81 -0.45
N VAL A 31 0.87 -0.61 -0.83
CA VAL A 31 0.04 -1.64 -1.47
C VAL A 31 0.64 -2.08 -2.82
N GLN A 32 1.11 -1.13 -3.63
CA GLN A 32 1.77 -1.44 -4.89
C GLN A 32 3.05 -2.25 -4.67
N ARG A 33 3.89 -1.82 -3.73
CA ARG A 33 5.15 -2.51 -3.40
C ARG A 33 4.90 -3.94 -2.89
N ALA A 34 3.90 -4.13 -2.04
CA ALA A 34 3.49 -5.45 -1.58
C ALA A 34 3.01 -6.36 -2.73
N SER A 35 2.27 -5.79 -3.69
CA SER A 35 1.80 -6.49 -4.89
C SER A 35 2.97 -6.96 -5.76
N ASP A 36 3.96 -6.09 -5.99
CA ASP A 36 5.15 -6.41 -6.78
C ASP A 36 5.98 -7.53 -6.14
N VAL A 37 6.19 -7.44 -4.81
CA VAL A 37 6.90 -8.48 -4.04
C VAL A 37 6.17 -9.82 -4.08
N ALA A 38 4.84 -9.81 -4.00
CA ALA A 38 4.04 -11.03 -4.13
C ALA A 38 4.20 -11.69 -5.50
N VAL A 39 4.16 -10.90 -6.59
CA VAL A 39 4.40 -11.40 -7.95
C VAL A 39 5.80 -12.00 -8.10
N GLU A 40 6.83 -11.30 -7.62
CA GLU A 40 8.21 -11.77 -7.66
C GLU A 40 8.41 -13.06 -6.85
N TYR A 41 7.88 -13.11 -5.62
CA TYR A 41 7.97 -14.28 -4.77
C TYR A 41 7.37 -15.51 -5.45
N ILE A 42 6.17 -15.40 -6.03
CA ILE A 42 5.54 -16.53 -6.72
C ILE A 42 6.37 -16.94 -7.94
N ARG A 43 6.82 -15.97 -8.75
CA ARG A 43 7.63 -16.25 -9.94
C ARG A 43 8.92 -16.99 -9.58
N VAL A 44 9.65 -16.52 -8.57
CA VAL A 44 10.98 -17.05 -8.21
C VAL A 44 10.89 -18.32 -7.36
N LYS A 45 9.96 -18.39 -6.40
CA LYS A 45 9.89 -19.49 -5.42
C LYS A 45 8.93 -20.59 -5.80
N LYS A 46 7.94 -20.31 -6.65
CA LYS A 46 6.91 -21.28 -7.06
C LYS A 46 6.95 -21.61 -8.55
N ASP A 47 7.74 -20.88 -9.34
CA ASP A 47 7.79 -21.01 -10.81
C ASP A 47 6.39 -20.91 -11.45
N LYS A 48 5.63 -19.92 -11.01
CA LYS A 48 4.26 -19.65 -11.48
C LYS A 48 4.10 -18.18 -11.84
N ASP A 49 3.16 -17.92 -12.75
CA ASP A 49 2.71 -16.58 -13.06
C ASP A 49 1.53 -16.22 -12.16
N PHE A 50 1.70 -15.22 -11.30
CA PHE A 50 0.65 -14.67 -10.46
C PHE A 50 0.08 -13.39 -11.06
N VAL A 51 -1.24 -13.27 -11.08
CA VAL A 51 -1.94 -12.05 -11.50
C VAL A 51 -2.65 -11.47 -10.29
N VAL A 52 -2.23 -10.28 -9.88
CA VAL A 52 -2.88 -9.52 -8.81
C VAL A 52 -4.26 -9.06 -9.29
N LYS A 53 -5.28 -9.30 -8.48
CA LYS A 53 -6.67 -8.86 -8.67
C LYS A 53 -6.98 -7.69 -7.76
N ASP A 54 -6.50 -7.74 -6.52
CA ASP A 54 -6.73 -6.71 -5.50
C ASP A 54 -5.65 -6.78 -4.41
N ALA A 55 -5.49 -5.70 -3.65
CA ALA A 55 -4.63 -5.68 -2.48
C ALA A 55 -5.08 -4.65 -1.44
N GLU A 56 -5.11 -5.06 -0.17
CA GLU A 56 -5.63 -4.23 0.92
C GLU A 56 -4.86 -4.45 2.22
N PHE A 57 -4.85 -3.44 3.10
CA PHE A 57 -4.35 -3.62 4.46
C PHE A 57 -5.29 -4.47 5.28
N SER A 58 -4.73 -5.31 6.13
CA SER A 58 -5.46 -6.04 7.15
C SER A 58 -6.23 -5.06 8.05
N SER A 59 -7.49 -5.39 8.29
CA SER A 59 -8.37 -4.64 9.20
C SER A 59 -8.05 -4.88 10.68
N ALA A 60 -7.13 -5.79 11.00
CA ALA A 60 -6.70 -6.05 12.36
C ALA A 60 -5.93 -4.84 12.91
N THR A 61 -6.25 -4.47 14.14
CA THR A 61 -5.63 -3.33 14.83
C THR A 61 -4.11 -3.47 14.86
N ASN A 62 -3.39 -2.40 14.47
CA ASN A 62 -1.92 -2.35 14.41
C ASN A 62 -1.27 -3.41 13.50
N SER A 63 -2.02 -3.98 12.56
CA SER A 63 -1.46 -4.89 11.57
C SER A 63 -0.74 -4.13 10.47
N SER A 64 0.47 -4.59 10.14
CA SER A 64 1.24 -4.17 8.96
C SER A 64 1.03 -5.10 7.76
N ILE A 65 0.15 -6.10 7.88
CA ILE A 65 -0.10 -7.08 6.83
C ILE A 65 -0.92 -6.45 5.72
N VAL A 66 -0.43 -6.55 4.49
CA VAL A 66 -1.17 -6.34 3.26
C VAL A 66 -1.56 -7.70 2.70
N PHE A 67 -2.86 -7.91 2.49
CA PHE A 67 -3.36 -9.06 1.75
C PHE A 67 -3.30 -8.75 0.26
N VAL A 68 -2.62 -9.58 -0.51
CA VAL A 68 -2.55 -9.49 -1.96
C VAL A 68 -3.31 -10.66 -2.55
N TYR A 69 -4.42 -10.36 -3.20
CA TYR A 69 -5.33 -11.36 -3.79
C TYR A 69 -5.07 -11.48 -5.28
N GLY A 70 -5.20 -12.71 -5.79
CA GLY A 70 -5.03 -12.97 -7.21
C GLY A 70 -5.26 -14.42 -7.56
N TYR A 71 -4.69 -14.83 -8.70
CA TYR A 71 -4.76 -16.19 -9.19
C TYR A 71 -3.48 -16.55 -9.95
N TYR A 72 -3.21 -17.85 -10.08
CA TYR A 72 -2.14 -18.33 -10.95
C TYR A 72 -2.64 -18.47 -12.38
N LYS A 73 -1.83 -18.14 -13.39
CA LYS A 73 -2.15 -18.55 -14.77
C LYS A 73 -1.86 -20.05 -14.96
N PRO A 74 -2.69 -20.77 -15.77
CA PRO A 74 -3.92 -20.32 -16.42
C PRO A 74 -5.18 -20.42 -15.53
N GLU A 75 -5.03 -20.85 -14.29
CA GLU A 75 -6.08 -21.21 -13.33
C GLU A 75 -6.79 -20.00 -12.68
N LYS A 76 -7.56 -19.24 -13.48
CA LYS A 76 -8.26 -18.02 -13.02
C LYS A 76 -9.26 -18.23 -11.88
N ASP A 77 -9.81 -19.43 -11.76
CA ASP A 77 -10.85 -19.76 -10.77
C ASP A 77 -10.26 -20.11 -9.40
N LYS A 78 -8.94 -20.30 -9.31
CA LYS A 78 -8.25 -20.62 -8.05
C LYS A 78 -7.72 -19.34 -7.42
N GLU A 79 -8.47 -18.82 -6.45
CA GLU A 79 -8.06 -17.66 -5.68
C GLU A 79 -6.91 -17.99 -4.74
N VAL A 80 -5.90 -17.13 -4.79
CA VAL A 80 -4.69 -17.19 -3.96
C VAL A 80 -4.58 -15.86 -3.24
N VAL A 81 -4.23 -15.94 -1.96
CA VAL A 81 -3.92 -14.77 -1.13
C VAL A 81 -2.51 -14.89 -0.60
N LEU A 82 -1.74 -13.82 -0.72
CA LEU A 82 -0.44 -13.67 -0.06
C LEU A 82 -0.58 -12.67 1.08
N MET A 83 0.03 -12.99 2.22
CA MET A 83 0.14 -12.10 3.36
C MET A 83 1.54 -11.48 3.33
N VAL A 84 1.61 -10.16 3.15
CA VAL A 84 2.86 -9.41 2.99
C VAL A 84 3.01 -8.45 4.16
N ASP A 85 4.04 -8.59 4.98
CA ASP A 85 4.29 -7.70 6.11
C ASP A 85 5.05 -6.44 5.66
N SER A 86 4.34 -5.32 5.54
CA SER A 86 4.93 -4.04 5.12
C SER A 86 5.91 -3.43 6.13
N ALA A 87 5.90 -3.89 7.39
CA ALA A 87 6.83 -3.43 8.43
C ALA A 87 8.09 -4.30 8.56
N ASP A 88 8.08 -5.53 8.04
CA ASP A 88 9.21 -6.47 8.03
C ASP A 88 9.75 -6.65 6.59
N ASP A 89 10.18 -5.55 5.97
CA ASP A 89 10.75 -5.50 4.60
C ASP A 89 9.94 -6.26 3.54
N TYR A 90 8.61 -6.11 3.58
CA TYR A 90 7.67 -6.79 2.67
C TYR A 90 7.78 -8.33 2.69
N LYS A 91 8.15 -8.90 3.83
CA LYS A 91 8.26 -10.36 3.98
C LYS A 91 6.92 -11.05 3.74
N ILE A 92 6.96 -12.13 2.97
CA ILE A 92 5.82 -13.04 2.82
C ILE A 92 5.67 -13.87 4.10
N THR A 93 4.59 -13.65 4.83
CA THR A 93 4.29 -14.36 6.09
C THR A 93 3.31 -15.52 5.90
N GLY A 94 2.61 -15.56 4.77
CA GLY A 94 1.65 -16.61 4.47
C GLY A 94 1.23 -16.64 3.01
N VAL A 95 0.84 -17.83 2.56
CA VAL A 95 0.18 -18.06 1.27
C VAL A 95 -1.03 -18.95 1.53
N GLY A 96 -2.21 -18.46 1.19
CA GLY A 96 -3.47 -19.20 1.25
C GLY A 96 -4.01 -19.44 -0.15
N SER A 97 -4.76 -20.52 -0.31
CA SER A 97 -5.53 -20.82 -1.52
C SER A 97 -6.84 -21.49 -1.14
N ASN A 98 -7.90 -21.24 -1.91
CA ASN A 98 -9.16 -21.98 -1.80
C ASN A 98 -9.17 -23.19 -2.75
#